data_AF-A0A7Y5JYK2-F1
#
_entry.id   AF-A0A7Y5JYK2-F1
#
_cell.length_a   1.000
_cell.length_b   1.000
_cell.length_c   1.000
_cell.angle_alpha   90.00
_cell.angle_beta   90.00
_cell.angle_gamma   90.00
#
_symmetry.space_group_name_H-M   'P 1'
#
loop_
_entity.id
_entity.type
_entity.pdbx_description
1 polymer ?
#
loop_
_entity_poly.entity_id
_entity_poly.type
_entity_poly.pdbx_seq_one_letter_code
_entity_poly.pdbx_strand_id
1 'polypeptide(L)'
;MNDSTVPTDPADRTPDPLSLDPKVAELLKRDQHGLVAAVVQQHDTREVLMVGWMDDEALRRTLTEGRVTFWSRSREEYWRKG
;
A
#
# COMPACT_ATOMS: atom_id res chain seq x y z
N MET A 1 -38.73 -22.50 10.94
CA MET A 1 -38.33 -21.34 10.13
C MET A 1 -37.27 -20.59 10.92
N ASN A 2 -36.01 -20.90 10.67
CA ASN A 2 -34.91 -20.17 11.30
C ASN A 2 -34.41 -19.14 10.30
N ASP A 3 -34.95 -17.93 10.38
CA ASP A 3 -34.29 -16.76 9.81
C ASP A 3 -33.34 -16.22 10.88
N SER A 4 -32.09 -16.66 10.82
CA SER A 4 -30.99 -16.08 11.60
C SER A 4 -30.19 -15.19 10.67
N THR A 5 -30.62 -13.94 10.52
CA THR A 5 -29.77 -12.87 10.00
C THR A 5 -28.74 -12.55 11.08
N VAL A 6 -27.59 -13.23 11.01
CA VAL A 6 -26.40 -12.83 11.75
C VAL A 6 -26.01 -11.43 11.24
N PRO A 7 -25.94 -10.40 12.09
CA PRO A 7 -25.37 -9.14 11.69
C PRO A 7 -23.87 -9.38 11.52
N THR A 8 -23.40 -9.47 10.28
CA THR A 8 -21.96 -9.52 9.98
C THR A 8 -21.35 -8.20 10.44
N ASP A 9 -20.58 -8.28 11.51
CA ASP A 9 -19.73 -7.19 11.98
C ASP A 9 -18.76 -6.81 10.84
N PRO A 10 -18.65 -5.52 10.44
CA PRO A 10 -17.66 -5.11 9.45
C PRO A 10 -16.22 -5.46 9.83
N ALA A 11 -15.94 -5.83 11.09
CA ALA A 11 -14.65 -6.28 11.57
C ALA A 11 -14.31 -7.76 11.25
N ASP A 12 -15.26 -8.59 10.82
CA ASP A 12 -15.04 -10.03 10.54
C ASP A 12 -14.64 -10.33 9.08
N ARG A 13 -14.09 -9.32 8.39
CA ARG A 13 -13.53 -9.51 7.05
C ARG A 13 -12.06 -9.86 7.20
N THR A 14 -11.72 -11.15 7.08
CA THR A 14 -10.32 -11.58 6.94
C THR A 14 -9.67 -10.75 5.82
N PRO A 15 -8.61 -9.98 6.09
CA PRO A 15 -7.98 -9.18 5.06
C PRO A 15 -7.47 -10.12 3.96
N ASP A 16 -7.79 -9.80 2.70
CA ASP A 16 -7.26 -10.53 1.56
C ASP A 16 -5.72 -10.39 1.61
N PRO A 17 -4.95 -11.48 1.70
CA PRO A 17 -3.49 -11.43 1.79
C PRO A 17 -2.84 -10.77 0.56
N LEU A 18 -3.59 -10.62 -0.53
CA LEU A 18 -3.17 -9.95 -1.75
C LEU A 18 -3.51 -8.46 -1.77
N SER A 19 -4.22 -7.95 -0.76
CA SER A 19 -4.63 -6.54 -0.66
C SER A 19 -3.83 -5.77 0.39
N LEU A 20 -3.73 -4.45 0.22
CA LEU A 20 -3.16 -3.57 1.23
C LEU A 20 -4.09 -3.53 2.47
N ASP A 21 -3.51 -3.51 3.68
CA ASP A 21 -4.29 -3.38 4.92
C ASP A 21 -5.25 -2.17 4.83
N PRO A 22 -6.57 -2.36 5.03
CA PRO A 22 -7.55 -1.28 4.95
C PRO A 22 -7.22 -0.08 5.82
N LYS A 23 -6.66 -0.29 7.03
CA LYS A 23 -6.28 0.80 7.94
C LYS A 23 -5.15 1.64 7.37
N VAL A 24 -4.23 1.03 6.63
CA VAL A 24 -3.17 1.76 5.92
C VAL A 24 -3.76 2.47 4.71
N ALA A 25 -4.58 1.78 3.93
CA ALA A 25 -5.20 2.30 2.72
C ALA A 25 -6.03 3.57 2.96
N GLU A 26 -6.75 3.65 4.08
CA GLU A 26 -7.55 4.81 4.49
C GLU A 26 -6.70 6.06 4.78
N LEU A 27 -5.43 5.89 5.18
CA LEU A 27 -4.54 7.00 5.48
C LEU A 27 -3.87 7.61 4.22
N LEU A 28 -3.97 6.92 3.08
CA LEU A 28 -3.26 7.32 1.86
C LEU A 28 -4.07 8.30 1.02
N LYS A 29 -3.47 9.47 0.78
CA LYS A 29 -3.97 10.42 -0.20
C LYS A 29 -3.40 10.07 -1.58
N ARG A 30 -4.20 9.35 -2.37
CA ARG A 30 -3.86 8.98 -3.74
C ARG A 30 -4.19 10.11 -4.72
N ASP A 31 -3.43 10.17 -5.80
CA ASP A 31 -3.74 11.02 -6.94
C ASP A 31 -4.81 10.38 -7.85
N GLN A 32 -5.14 11.06 -8.95
CA GLN A 32 -6.11 10.57 -9.94
C GLN A 32 -5.72 9.26 -10.64
N HIS A 33 -4.46 8.85 -10.54
CA HIS A 33 -3.93 7.60 -11.09
C HIS A 33 -3.86 6.49 -10.03
N GLY A 34 -4.38 6.74 -8.81
CA GLY A 34 -4.32 5.79 -7.70
C GLY A 34 -2.95 5.72 -7.02
N LEU A 35 -2.06 6.69 -7.27
CA LEU A 35 -0.69 6.67 -6.78
C LEU A 35 -0.48 7.57 -5.56
N VAL A 36 0.40 7.14 -4.67
CA VAL A 36 0.91 7.94 -3.55
C VAL A 36 2.38 8.30 -3.79
N ALA A 37 2.76 9.52 -3.41
CA ALA A 37 4.15 9.93 -3.40
C ALA A 37 4.88 9.26 -2.23
N ALA A 38 5.98 8.57 -2.51
CA ALA A 38 6.81 7.89 -1.54
C ALA A 38 8.18 8.58 -1.45
N VAL A 39 8.47 9.17 -0.29
CA VAL A 39 9.75 9.85 -0.01
C VAL A 39 10.62 8.94 0.82
N VAL A 40 11.76 8.51 0.27
CA VAL A 40 12.73 7.68 0.99
C VAL A 40 13.75 8.57 1.66
N GLN A 41 13.95 8.38 2.96
CA GLN A 41 14.89 9.13 3.77
C GLN A 41 15.86 8.19 4.47
N GLN A 42 17.08 8.67 4.75
CA GLN A 42 17.97 8.01 5.70
C GLN A 42 17.32 8.00 7.08
N HIS A 43 17.32 6.84 7.73
CA HIS A 43 16.61 6.61 8.98
C HIS A 43 17.14 7.46 10.17
N ASP A 44 18.43 7.80 10.14
CA ASP A 44 19.16 8.52 11.18
C ASP A 44 19.24 10.03 10.88
N THR A 45 19.78 10.40 9.72
CA THR A 45 20.03 11.81 9.35
C THR A 45 18.79 12.52 8.83
N ARG A 46 17.75 11.76 8.44
CA ARG A 46 16.56 12.25 7.72
C ARG A 46 16.88 12.91 6.39
N GLU A 47 18.06 12.63 5.83
CA GLU A 47 18.41 13.06 4.48
C GLU A 47 17.43 12.42 3.47
N VAL A 48 16.82 13.23 2.62
CA VAL A 48 15.96 12.74 1.54
C VAL A 48 16.83 12.14 0.44
N LEU A 49 16.70 10.84 0.25
CA LEU A 49 17.48 10.09 -0.74
C LEU A 49 16.83 10.10 -2.12
N MET A 50 15.50 9.94 -2.16
CA MET A 50 14.74 9.91 -3.40
C MET A 50 13.25 10.07 -3.17
N VAL A 51 12.53 10.41 -4.24
CA VAL A 51 11.07 10.39 -4.31
C VAL A 51 10.65 9.45 -5.43
N GLY A 52 9.62 8.66 -5.19
CA GLY A 52 9.00 7.77 -6.18
C GLY A 52 7.49 7.73 -6.01
N TRP A 53 6.84 6.89 -6.81
CA TRP A 53 5.39 6.66 -6.77
C TRP A 53 5.11 5.22 -6.38
N MET A 54 4.02 4.99 -5.64
CA MET A 54 3.54 3.66 -5.29
C MET A 54 2.03 3.60 -5.51
N ASP A 55 1.54 2.51 -6.08
CA ASP A 55 0.15 2.08 -5.94
C ASP A 55 0.01 1.21 -4.67
N ASP A 56 -1.20 0.70 -4.44
CA ASP A 56 -1.48 -0.15 -3.28
C ASP A 56 -0.66 -1.44 -3.27
N GLU A 57 -0.39 -2.00 -4.45
CA GLU A 57 0.38 -3.24 -4.60
C GLU A 57 1.87 -3.00 -4.32
N ALA A 58 2.46 -1.93 -4.85
CA ALA A 58 3.85 -1.56 -4.58
C ALA A 58 4.07 -1.27 -3.09
N LEU A 59 3.12 -0.60 -2.45
CA LEU A 59 3.17 -0.37 -1.01
C LEU A 59 3.01 -1.67 -0.21
N ARG A 60 2.04 -2.52 -0.58
CA ARG A 60 1.85 -3.83 0.06
C ARG A 60 3.13 -4.66 -0.01
N ARG A 61 3.75 -4.81 -1.19
CA ARG A 61 5.05 -5.50 -1.36
C ARG A 61 6.15 -4.89 -0.50
N THR A 62 6.21 -3.56 -0.44
CA THR A 62 7.20 -2.88 0.39
C THR A 62 7.05 -3.25 1.88
N LEU A 63 5.82 -3.26 2.38
CA LEU A 63 5.53 -3.58 3.77
C LEU A 63 5.74 -5.07 4.09
N THR A 64 5.42 -5.98 3.15
CA THR A 64 5.54 -7.43 3.38
C THR A 64 6.95 -7.97 3.19
N GLU A 65 7.71 -7.41 2.23
CA GLU A 65 9.04 -7.91 1.87
C GLU A 65 10.19 -7.16 2.55
N GLY A 66 9.89 -6.00 3.15
CA GLY A 66 10.91 -5.11 3.74
C GLY A 66 11.85 -4.49 2.70
N ARG A 67 11.50 -4.53 1.42
CA ARG A 67 12.26 -3.92 0.32
C ARG A 67 11.37 -2.99 -0.48
N VAL A 68 11.86 -1.76 -0.70
CA VAL A 68 11.09 -0.72 -1.38
C VAL A 68 10.78 -1.14 -2.82
N THR A 69 9.49 -1.16 -3.17
CA THR A 69 8.97 -1.35 -4.52
C THR A 69 8.24 -0.08 -4.95
N PHE A 70 8.57 0.44 -6.14
CA PHE A 70 7.91 1.59 -6.74
C PHE A 70 7.10 1.19 -7.98
N TRP A 71 6.15 2.02 -8.35
CA TRP A 71 5.47 2.02 -9.64
C TRP A 71 6.09 3.08 -10.57
N SER A 72 6.62 2.64 -11.72
CA SER A 72 7.14 3.56 -12.74
C SER A 72 6.01 4.04 -13.64
N ARG A 73 5.63 5.32 -13.53
CA ARG A 73 4.57 5.90 -14.38
C ARG A 73 4.88 5.90 -15.88
N SER A 74 6.16 5.97 -16.25
CA SER A 74 6.58 6.03 -17.66
C SER A 74 6.80 4.66 -18.28
N ARG A 75 7.09 3.65 -17.46
CA ARG A 75 7.32 2.27 -17.92
C ARG A 75 6.13 1.36 -17.66
N GLU A 76 5.16 1.81 -16.86
CA GLU A 76 4.00 1.03 -16.41
C GLU A 76 4.41 -0.30 -15.79
N GLU A 77 5.48 -0.27 -14.99
CA GLU A 77 6.12 -1.44 -14.42
C GLU A 77 6.54 -1.22 -12.96
N TYR A 78 6.56 -2.31 -12.19
CA TYR A 78 7.12 -2.32 -10.84
C TYR A 78 8.64 -2.34 -10.87
N TRP A 79 9.25 -1.46 -10.09
CA TRP A 79 10.69 -1.43 -9.89
C TRP A 79 11.04 -1.59 -8.42
N ARG A 80 11.70 -2.70 -8.07
CA ARG A 80 12.24 -2.91 -6.73
C ARG A 80 13.60 -2.22 -6.65
N LYS A 81 13.77 -1.36 -5.64
CA LYS A 81 15.04 -0.66 -5.41
C LYS A 81 16.10 -1.66 -4.93
N GLY A 82 17.10 -1.90 -5.77
CA GLY A 82 18.21 -2.82 -5.53
C GLY A 82 18.92 -3.20 -6.81
#